data_AF-A0A7D7ADD2-F1
#
_entry.id   AF-A0A7D7ADD2-F1
#
_cell.length_a   1.000
_cell.length_b   1.000
_cell.length_c   1.000
_cell.angle_alpha   90.00
_cell.angle_beta   90.00
_cell.angle_gamma   90.00
#
_symmetry.space_group_name_H-M   'P 1'
#
loop_
_entity.id
_entity.type
_entity.pdbx_description
1 polymer ?
#
loop_
_entity_poly.entity_id
_entity_poly.type
_entity_poly.pdbx_seq_one_letter_code
_entity_poly.pdbx_strand_id
1 'polypeptide(L)'
;IILFYLYLKILIICFCLMSVILGSFMGLNQTSLILLFSYSSINHVGWMLMSLLMNIYLWIIYFLIYSLINFILMISFNKLKIFNLNQIFLCKMNLMIYFILMNLLSLSGLPPMLGFLSKWMIINFLITEYMYIICFFMIMTSLISMFFYIRILYSYLMINFNEYKYYKFSMEKYKILIYMNMLSMISLIIISFFFI
;
A
#
# COMPACT_ATOMS: atom_id res chain seq x y z
N ILE A 1 -2.09 37.16 8.21
CA ILE A 1 -2.40 35.82 8.79
C ILE A 1 -3.13 34.94 7.77
N ILE A 2 -4.28 35.37 7.22
CA ILE A 2 -5.04 34.60 6.21
C ILE A 2 -4.24 34.36 4.91
N LEU A 3 -3.60 35.40 4.36
CA LEU A 3 -2.75 35.28 3.17
C LEU A 3 -1.60 34.28 3.36
N PHE A 4 -1.00 34.29 4.56
CA PHE A 4 0.08 33.37 4.94
C PHE A 4 -0.41 31.93 5.02
N TYR A 5 -1.61 31.70 5.58
CA TYR A 5 -2.22 30.37 5.63
C TYR A 5 -2.55 29.83 4.22
N LEU A 6 -3.05 30.68 3.32
CA LEU A 6 -3.30 30.30 1.93
C LEU A 6 -2.02 29.89 1.20
N TYR A 7 -0.94 30.66 1.38
CA TYR A 7 0.35 30.33 0.78
C TYR A 7 0.91 29.00 1.30
N LEU A 8 0.82 28.75 2.61
CA LEU A 8 1.21 27.48 3.21
C LEU A 8 0.41 26.31 2.65
N LYS A 9 -0.92 26.45 2.51
CA LYS A 9 -1.79 25.41 1.95
C LYS A 9 -1.37 25.04 0.52
N ILE A 10 -1.12 26.03 -0.33
CA ILE A 10 -0.65 25.81 -1.71
C ILE A 10 0.69 25.08 -1.72
N LEU A 11 1.61 25.50 -0.87
CA LEU A 11 2.96 24.94 -0.79
C LEU A 11 2.93 23.46 -0.33
N ILE A 12 2.06 23.12 0.63
CA ILE A 12 1.83 21.74 1.04
C ILE A 12 1.24 20.92 -0.10
N ILE A 13 0.25 21.45 -0.84
CA ILE A 13 -0.34 20.75 -2.00
C ILE A 13 0.73 20.47 -3.07
N CYS A 14 1.63 21.42 -3.35
CA CYS A 14 2.74 21.19 -4.26
C CYS A 14 3.66 20.06 -3.80
N PHE A 15 4.02 20.02 -2.51
CA PHE A 15 4.80 18.91 -1.95
C PHE A 15 4.05 17.58 -1.98
N CYS A 16 2.73 17.57 -1.73
CA CYS A 16 1.89 16.38 -1.90
C CYS A 16 2.02 15.83 -3.32
N LEU A 17 1.78 16.66 -4.34
CA LEU A 17 1.83 16.22 -5.74
C LEU A 17 3.23 15.71 -6.12
N MET A 18 4.29 16.44 -5.74
CA MET A 18 5.66 16.02 -6.04
C MET A 18 6.03 14.70 -5.36
N SER A 19 5.68 14.50 -4.09
CA SER A 19 5.98 13.25 -3.38
C SER A 19 5.25 12.06 -4.00
N VAL A 20 3.97 12.21 -4.34
CA VAL A 20 3.18 11.15 -4.97
C VAL A 20 3.70 10.80 -6.37
N ILE A 21 4.08 11.80 -7.17
CA ILE A 21 4.66 11.58 -8.51
C ILE A 21 6.04 10.91 -8.39
N LEU A 22 6.96 11.49 -7.63
CA LEU A 22 8.32 10.96 -7.51
C LEU A 22 8.32 9.54 -6.91
N GLY A 23 7.53 9.30 -5.86
CA GLY A 23 7.43 7.98 -5.23
C GLY A 23 6.87 6.91 -6.18
N SER A 24 5.86 7.25 -6.99
CA SER A 24 5.28 6.29 -7.95
C SER A 24 6.21 5.98 -9.12
N PHE A 25 6.82 7.00 -9.74
CA PHE A 25 7.72 6.81 -10.88
C PHE A 25 9.04 6.14 -10.50
N MET A 26 9.66 6.53 -9.38
CA MET A 26 10.95 5.96 -8.96
C MET A 26 10.83 4.50 -8.52
N GLY A 27 9.64 4.05 -8.09
CA GLY A 27 9.37 2.66 -7.72
C GLY A 27 9.28 1.69 -8.90
N LEU A 28 9.00 2.18 -10.13
CA LEU A 28 8.69 1.32 -11.28
C LEU A 28 9.82 0.36 -11.67
N ASN A 29 11.09 0.75 -11.50
CA ASN A 29 12.22 -0.05 -12.00
C ASN A 29 13.16 -0.55 -10.88
N GLN A 30 12.65 -0.65 -9.65
CA GLN A 30 13.45 -1.12 -8.52
C GLN A 30 13.41 -2.64 -8.37
N THR A 31 14.57 -3.23 -8.13
CA THR A 31 14.75 -4.68 -7.93
C THR A 31 14.91 -5.06 -6.45
N SER A 32 15.36 -4.14 -5.61
CA SER A 32 15.44 -4.35 -4.17
C SER A 32 14.12 -3.98 -3.49
N LEU A 33 13.67 -4.83 -2.57
CA LEU A 33 12.42 -4.59 -1.84
C LEU A 33 12.56 -3.41 -0.88
N ILE A 34 13.74 -3.21 -0.31
CA ILE A 34 14.02 -2.09 0.61
C ILE A 34 13.83 -0.76 -0.11
N LEU A 35 14.38 -0.60 -1.33
CA LEU A 35 14.18 0.62 -2.10
C LEU A 35 12.72 0.75 -2.53
N LEU A 36 12.08 -0.34 -2.94
CA LEU A 36 10.66 -0.32 -3.31
C LEU A 36 9.77 0.15 -2.15
N PHE A 37 10.05 -0.25 -0.90
CA PHE A 37 9.37 0.26 0.30
C PHE A 37 9.66 1.72 0.58
N SER A 38 10.88 2.19 0.32
CA SER A 38 11.23 3.61 0.49
C SER A 38 10.49 4.50 -0.52
N TYR A 39 10.34 4.06 -1.77
CA TYR A 39 9.58 4.83 -2.76
C TYR A 39 8.08 4.77 -2.53
N SER A 40 7.56 3.63 -2.05
CA SER A 40 6.16 3.56 -1.65
C SER A 40 5.87 4.44 -0.44
N SER A 41 6.78 4.54 0.54
CA SER A 41 6.60 5.44 1.68
C SER A 41 6.59 6.90 1.27
N ILE A 42 7.43 7.32 0.32
CA ILE A 42 7.38 8.68 -0.25
C ILE A 42 5.99 8.95 -0.88
N ASN A 43 5.44 7.99 -1.62
CA ASN A 43 4.08 8.10 -2.19
C ASN A 43 3.00 8.22 -1.10
N HIS A 44 3.02 7.32 -0.10
CA HIS A 44 2.05 7.35 1.00
C HIS A 44 2.16 8.62 1.86
N VAL A 45 3.35 9.20 2.03
CA VAL A 45 3.53 10.49 2.70
C VAL A 45 2.77 11.60 1.98
N GLY A 46 2.74 11.61 0.66
CA GLY A 46 1.96 12.60 -0.08
C GLY A 46 0.45 12.48 0.14
N TRP A 47 -0.08 11.26 0.25
CA TRP A 47 -1.47 11.02 0.65
C TRP A 47 -1.74 11.45 2.09
N MET A 48 -0.82 11.16 3.01
CA MET A 48 -0.91 11.58 4.41
C MET A 48 -0.85 13.11 4.56
N LEU A 49 -0.03 13.80 3.79
CA LEU A 49 0.00 15.27 3.80
C LEU A 49 -1.32 15.85 3.27
N MET A 50 -1.95 15.20 2.28
CA MET A 50 -3.27 15.62 1.81
C MET A 50 -4.36 15.42 2.87
N SER A 51 -4.34 14.30 3.60
CA SER A 51 -5.31 14.09 4.68
C SER A 51 -5.11 15.06 5.85
N LEU A 52 -3.86 15.44 6.18
CA LEU A 52 -3.57 16.47 7.18
C LEU A 52 -4.20 17.83 6.83
N LEU A 53 -4.18 18.21 5.56
CA LEU A 53 -4.80 19.46 5.09
C LEU A 53 -6.32 19.47 5.26
N MET A 54 -6.94 18.29 5.32
CA MET A 54 -8.38 18.13 5.42
C MET A 54 -8.84 17.97 6.86
N ASN A 55 -8.35 16.93 7.53
CA ASN A 55 -8.76 16.57 8.88
C ASN A 55 -7.73 15.68 9.56
N ILE A 56 -7.39 16.00 10.81
CA ILE A 56 -6.48 15.22 11.65
C ILE A 56 -6.96 13.77 11.83
N TYR A 57 -8.28 13.53 11.90
CA TYR A 57 -8.82 12.18 12.08
C TYR A 57 -8.55 11.28 10.87
N LEU A 58 -8.71 11.81 9.65
CA LEU A 58 -8.39 11.10 8.41
C LEU A 58 -6.91 10.75 8.33
N TRP A 59 -6.05 11.68 8.78
CA TRP A 59 -4.63 11.42 8.85
C TRP A 59 -4.29 10.29 9.82
N ILE A 60 -4.86 10.31 11.03
CA ILE A 60 -4.64 9.25 12.03
C ILE A 60 -5.08 7.89 11.47
N ILE A 61 -6.26 7.81 10.84
CA ILE A 61 -6.75 6.56 10.22
C ILE A 61 -5.78 6.08 9.13
N TYR A 62 -5.35 6.98 8.24
CA TYR A 62 -4.42 6.62 7.17
C TYR A 62 -3.08 6.12 7.73
N PHE A 63 -2.53 6.84 8.72
CA PHE A 63 -1.26 6.49 9.35
C PHE A 63 -1.33 5.13 10.07
N LEU A 64 -2.41 4.86 10.80
CA LEU A 64 -2.62 3.56 11.47
C LEU A 64 -2.70 2.42 10.46
N ILE A 65 -3.50 2.56 9.40
CA ILE A 65 -3.62 1.52 8.36
C ILE A 65 -2.26 1.27 7.69
N TYR A 66 -1.57 2.34 7.29
CA TYR A 66 -0.28 2.25 6.63
C TYR A 66 0.82 1.63 7.51
N SER A 67 0.91 2.05 8.78
CA SER A 67 1.88 1.52 9.74
C SER A 67 1.63 0.03 10.05
N LEU A 68 0.38 -0.39 10.20
CA LEU A 68 0.02 -1.78 10.41
C LEU A 68 0.45 -2.68 9.23
N ILE A 69 0.13 -2.27 8.00
CA ILE A 69 0.50 -3.04 6.79
C ILE A 69 2.02 -3.16 6.69
N ASN A 70 2.76 -2.06 6.87
CA ASN A 70 4.22 -2.07 6.82
C ASN A 70 4.85 -2.91 7.92
N PHE A 71 4.33 -2.85 9.15
CA PHE A 71 4.85 -3.63 10.26
C PHE A 71 4.77 -5.13 9.96
N ILE A 72 3.61 -5.57 9.47
CA ILE A 72 3.36 -6.96 9.09
C ILE A 72 4.30 -7.38 7.95
N LEU A 73 4.45 -6.54 6.92
CA LEU A 73 5.37 -6.80 5.80
C LEU A 73 6.83 -6.89 6.25
N MET A 74 7.32 -5.95 7.05
CA MET A 74 8.72 -5.96 7.51
C MET A 74 9.02 -7.22 8.34
N ILE A 75 8.11 -7.65 9.23
CA ILE A 75 8.30 -8.90 9.98
C ILE A 75 8.28 -10.11 9.04
N SER A 76 7.40 -10.11 8.04
CA SER A 76 7.30 -11.20 7.07
C SER A 76 8.60 -11.39 6.26
N PHE A 77 9.16 -10.29 5.75
CA PHE A 77 10.40 -10.30 4.98
C PHE A 77 11.59 -10.69 5.84
N ASN A 78 11.67 -10.21 7.07
CA ASN A 78 12.76 -10.57 7.98
C ASN A 78 12.72 -12.07 8.33
N LYS A 79 11.54 -12.63 8.60
CA LYS A 79 11.38 -14.07 8.90
C LYS A 79 11.77 -14.99 7.73
N LEU A 80 11.52 -14.55 6.50
CA LEU A 80 11.88 -15.30 5.29
C LEU A 80 13.26 -14.91 4.73
N LYS A 81 13.91 -13.87 5.28
CA LYS A 81 15.16 -13.28 4.81
C LYS A 81 15.11 -12.85 3.32
N ILE A 82 13.98 -12.31 2.89
CA ILE A 82 13.76 -11.86 1.51
C ILE A 82 13.91 -10.34 1.44
N PHE A 83 14.92 -9.86 0.72
CA PHE A 83 15.24 -8.44 0.57
C PHE A 83 15.26 -7.96 -0.90
N ASN A 84 15.29 -8.89 -1.87
CA ASN A 84 15.27 -8.60 -3.31
C ASN A 84 14.13 -9.34 -4.02
N LEU A 85 13.65 -8.80 -5.15
CA LEU A 85 12.58 -9.41 -5.94
C LEU A 85 12.93 -10.83 -6.41
N ASN A 86 14.18 -11.07 -6.81
CA ASN A 86 14.62 -12.39 -7.26
C ASN A 86 14.44 -13.47 -6.18
N GLN A 87 14.59 -13.11 -4.90
CA GLN A 87 14.41 -14.04 -3.79
C GLN A 87 12.93 -14.38 -3.57
N ILE A 88 12.01 -13.46 -3.83
CA ILE A 88 10.56 -13.75 -3.83
C ILE A 88 10.25 -14.78 -4.92
N PHE A 89 10.76 -14.57 -6.13
CA PHE A 89 10.47 -15.45 -7.28
C PHE A 89 11.02 -16.86 -7.13
N LEU A 90 12.15 -17.03 -6.45
CA LEU A 90 12.77 -18.33 -6.19
C LEU A 90 12.15 -19.08 -5.00
N CYS A 91 11.33 -18.40 -4.18
CA CYS A 91 10.68 -19.06 -3.06
C CYS A 91 9.55 -19.97 -3.54
N LYS A 92 9.54 -21.21 -3.04
CA LYS A 92 8.44 -22.16 -3.25
C LYS A 92 7.13 -21.57 -2.75
N MET A 93 6.01 -21.85 -3.42
CA MET A 93 4.74 -21.36 -2.88
C MET A 93 4.47 -21.88 -1.48
N ASN A 94 4.11 -20.94 -0.64
CA ASN A 94 3.57 -21.19 0.66
C ASN A 94 2.51 -20.13 0.89
N LEU A 95 1.51 -20.45 1.72
CA LEU A 95 0.51 -19.48 2.17
C LEU A 95 1.15 -18.18 2.64
N MET A 96 2.26 -18.30 3.34
CA MET A 96 3.00 -17.18 3.88
C MET A 96 3.43 -16.18 2.79
N ILE A 97 3.91 -16.66 1.63
CA ILE A 97 4.31 -15.79 0.51
C ILE A 97 3.07 -15.25 -0.21
N TYR A 98 2.01 -16.04 -0.32
CA TYR A 98 0.75 -15.55 -0.87
C TYR A 98 0.20 -14.37 -0.05
N PHE A 99 0.26 -14.45 1.28
CA PHE A 99 -0.13 -13.34 2.14
C PHE A 99 0.80 -12.12 2.03
N ILE A 100 2.10 -12.32 1.85
CA ILE A 100 3.03 -11.22 1.57
C ILE A 100 2.60 -10.49 0.30
N LEU A 101 2.34 -11.22 -0.78
CA LEU A 101 1.93 -10.63 -2.06
C LEU A 101 0.59 -9.90 -1.94
N MET A 102 -0.35 -10.48 -1.19
CA MET A 102 -1.63 -9.84 -0.91
C MET A 102 -1.46 -8.56 -0.09
N ASN A 103 -0.55 -8.51 0.88
CA ASN A 103 -0.23 -7.28 1.62
C ASN A 103 0.53 -6.25 0.76
N LEU A 104 1.32 -6.66 -0.23
CA LEU A 104 1.89 -5.73 -1.21
C LEU A 104 0.80 -5.08 -2.06
N LEU A 105 -0.24 -5.84 -2.42
CA LEU A 105 -1.44 -5.33 -3.09
C LEU A 105 -2.31 -4.43 -2.18
N SER A 106 -2.26 -4.59 -0.86
CA SER A 106 -2.97 -3.70 0.06
C SER A 106 -2.33 -2.31 0.14
N LEU A 107 -1.00 -2.21 0.02
CA LEU A 107 -0.28 -0.92 -0.10
C LEU A 107 -0.69 -0.14 -1.36
N SER A 108 -0.92 -0.84 -2.48
CA SER A 108 -1.36 -0.17 -3.70
C SER A 108 -2.80 0.33 -3.62
N GLY A 109 -3.61 -0.26 -2.73
CA GLY A 109 -4.98 0.16 -2.46
C GLY A 109 -5.99 -0.48 -3.40
N LEU A 110 -5.93 -1.80 -3.59
CA LEU A 110 -6.96 -2.56 -4.32
C LEU A 110 -8.29 -2.60 -3.54
N PRO A 111 -9.45 -2.52 -4.21
CA PRO A 111 -10.76 -2.36 -3.57
C PRO A 111 -11.09 -3.36 -2.45
N PRO A 112 -10.70 -4.65 -2.50
CA PRO A 112 -10.95 -5.57 -1.40
C PRO A 112 -9.94 -5.46 -0.24
N MET A 113 -8.91 -4.61 -0.33
CA MET A 113 -7.81 -4.51 0.65
C MET A 113 -7.82 -3.22 1.49
N LEU A 114 -7.49 -3.32 2.79
CA LEU A 114 -7.52 -2.20 3.75
C LEU A 114 -6.97 -0.86 3.26
N GLY A 115 -5.85 -0.87 2.54
CA GLY A 115 -5.23 0.37 2.05
C GLY A 115 -6.05 1.11 0.99
N PHE A 116 -7.07 0.49 0.39
CA PHE A 116 -8.02 1.19 -0.48
C PHE A 116 -8.91 2.14 0.33
N LEU A 117 -9.39 1.69 1.49
CA LEU A 117 -10.29 2.47 2.34
C LEU A 117 -9.69 3.86 2.64
N SER A 118 -8.41 3.91 3.02
CA SER A 118 -7.75 5.16 3.40
C SER A 118 -7.59 6.13 2.24
N LYS A 119 -7.25 5.63 1.03
CA LYS A 119 -7.19 6.46 -0.19
C LYS A 119 -8.58 6.89 -0.64
N TRP A 120 -9.56 5.99 -0.55
CA TRP A 120 -10.95 6.26 -0.94
C TRP A 120 -11.57 7.35 -0.08
N MET A 121 -11.35 7.33 1.24
CA MET A 121 -11.76 8.42 2.12
C MET A 121 -11.20 9.76 1.67
N ILE A 122 -9.89 9.85 1.39
CA ILE A 122 -9.27 11.09 0.93
C ILE A 122 -9.90 11.55 -0.40
N ILE A 123 -10.13 10.64 -1.34
CA ILE A 123 -10.78 10.94 -2.62
C ILE A 123 -12.18 11.51 -2.41
N ASN A 124 -13.00 10.90 -1.54
CA ASN A 124 -14.33 11.39 -1.24
C ASN A 124 -14.29 12.81 -0.66
N PHE A 125 -13.38 13.09 0.27
CA PHE A 125 -13.19 14.44 0.80
C PHE A 125 -12.68 15.44 -0.24
N LEU A 126 -11.82 15.04 -1.17
CA LEU A 126 -11.36 15.91 -2.28
C LEU A 126 -12.51 16.33 -3.19
N ILE A 127 -13.43 15.41 -3.43
CA ILE A 127 -14.62 15.63 -4.26
C ILE A 127 -15.59 16.58 -3.55
N THR A 128 -15.80 16.43 -2.24
CA THR A 128 -16.67 17.34 -1.47
C THR A 128 -16.11 18.76 -1.38
N GLU A 129 -14.78 18.92 -1.38
CA GLU A 129 -14.09 20.21 -1.38
C GLU A 129 -13.86 20.78 -2.80
N TYR A 130 -14.47 20.20 -3.84
CA TYR A 130 -14.36 20.61 -5.25
C TYR A 130 -12.91 20.62 -5.81
N MET A 131 -11.98 19.89 -5.19
CA MET A 131 -10.56 19.82 -5.60
C MET A 131 -10.30 18.74 -6.66
N TYR A 132 -11.04 18.79 -7.77
CA TYR A 132 -11.06 17.73 -8.79
C TYR A 132 -9.71 17.48 -9.49
N ILE A 133 -8.96 18.55 -9.80
CA ILE A 133 -7.67 18.44 -10.50
C ILE A 133 -6.65 17.68 -9.64
N ILE A 134 -6.57 17.99 -8.34
CA ILE A 134 -5.66 17.31 -7.41
C ILE A 134 -6.06 15.85 -7.26
N CYS A 135 -7.37 15.58 -7.16
CA CYS A 135 -7.91 14.24 -7.10
C CYS A 135 -7.51 13.40 -8.33
N PHE A 136 -7.59 13.97 -9.53
CA PHE A 136 -7.18 13.29 -10.76
C PHE A 136 -5.70 12.86 -10.73
N PHE A 137 -4.78 13.77 -10.37
CA PHE A 137 -3.35 13.44 -10.29
C PHE A 137 -3.06 12.37 -9.22
N MET A 138 -3.71 12.47 -8.06
CA MET A 138 -3.62 11.48 -6.99
C MET A 138 -4.08 10.09 -7.44
N ILE A 139 -5.21 10.00 -8.16
CA ILE A 139 -5.71 8.73 -8.69
C ILE A 139 -4.73 8.16 -9.73
N MET A 140 -4.27 8.96 -10.70
CA MET A 140 -3.38 8.49 -11.76
C MET A 140 -2.06 7.92 -11.24
N THR A 141 -1.45 8.61 -10.28
CA THR A 141 -0.22 8.14 -9.62
C THR A 141 -0.45 6.91 -8.74
N SER A 142 -1.63 6.76 -8.14
CA SER A 142 -1.99 5.52 -7.43
C SER A 142 -2.06 4.32 -8.39
N LEU A 143 -2.56 4.51 -9.62
CA LEU A 143 -2.58 3.47 -10.65
C LEU A 143 -1.17 3.07 -11.09
N ILE A 144 -0.25 4.03 -11.22
CA ILE A 144 1.17 3.74 -11.47
C ILE A 144 1.75 2.88 -10.34
N SER A 145 1.38 3.20 -9.09
CA SER A 145 1.85 2.41 -7.95
C SER A 145 1.29 0.98 -7.93
N MET A 146 0.03 0.81 -8.33
CA MET A 146 -0.59 -0.50 -8.51
C MET A 146 0.15 -1.36 -9.53
N PHE A 147 0.57 -0.77 -10.64
CA PHE A 147 1.20 -1.52 -11.73
C PHE A 147 2.46 -2.28 -11.27
N PHE A 148 3.36 -1.64 -10.52
CA PHE A 148 4.59 -2.33 -10.11
C PHE A 148 4.35 -3.43 -9.08
N TYR A 149 3.35 -3.29 -8.19
CA TYR A 149 2.99 -4.36 -7.24
C TYR A 149 2.31 -5.54 -7.94
N ILE A 150 1.40 -5.28 -8.90
CA ILE A 150 0.78 -6.32 -9.72
C ILE A 150 1.83 -7.06 -10.54
N ARG A 151 2.84 -6.36 -11.09
CA ARG A 151 3.95 -6.99 -11.81
C ARG A 151 4.69 -8.03 -10.96
N ILE A 152 4.95 -7.73 -9.69
CA ILE A 152 5.62 -8.66 -8.75
C ILE A 152 4.76 -9.90 -8.49
N LEU A 153 3.46 -9.72 -8.28
CA LEU A 153 2.53 -10.83 -8.06
C LEU A 153 2.42 -11.71 -9.31
N TYR A 154 2.29 -11.10 -10.49
CA TYR A 154 2.17 -11.83 -11.75
C TYR A 154 3.42 -12.66 -12.05
N SER A 155 4.62 -12.06 -11.94
CA SER A 155 5.87 -12.78 -12.20
C SER A 155 6.07 -13.96 -11.24
N TYR A 156 5.71 -13.79 -9.96
CA TYR A 156 5.77 -14.88 -8.99
C TYR A 156 4.80 -16.03 -9.32
N LEU A 157 3.54 -15.71 -9.64
CA LEU A 157 2.52 -16.72 -10.00
C LEU A 157 2.92 -17.50 -11.25
N MET A 158 3.47 -16.81 -12.26
CA MET A 158 3.87 -17.42 -13.53
C MET A 158 5.04 -18.38 -13.37
N ILE A 159 6.05 -18.04 -12.56
CA ILE A 159 7.23 -18.89 -12.32
C ILE A 159 6.85 -20.16 -11.54
N ASN A 160 5.98 -20.03 -10.53
CA ASN A 160 5.68 -21.11 -9.59
C ASN A 160 4.40 -21.91 -9.95
N PHE A 161 3.90 -21.78 -11.17
CA PHE A 161 2.66 -22.44 -11.60
C PHE A 161 2.71 -23.99 -11.51
N ASN A 162 3.89 -24.59 -11.65
CA ASN A 162 4.01 -26.05 -11.65
C ASN A 162 4.02 -26.69 -10.25
N GLU A 163 4.28 -25.91 -9.19
CA GLU A 163 4.37 -26.46 -7.84
C GLU A 163 2.99 -26.66 -7.16
N TYR A 164 1.88 -26.14 -7.74
CA TYR A 164 0.53 -26.23 -7.15
C TYR A 164 0.08 -27.65 -6.78
N LYS A 165 0.62 -28.68 -7.45
CA LYS A 165 0.20 -30.08 -7.28
C LYS A 165 0.73 -30.78 -6.02
N TYR A 166 1.77 -30.27 -5.35
CA TYR A 166 2.46 -30.99 -4.26
C TYR A 166 2.60 -30.20 -2.95
N TYR A 167 1.63 -29.35 -2.63
CA TYR A 167 1.68 -28.58 -1.38
C TYR A 167 1.11 -29.33 -0.17
N LYS A 168 2.01 -29.79 0.71
CA LYS A 168 1.70 -30.01 2.12
C LYS A 168 1.76 -28.66 2.85
N PHE A 169 0.60 -28.16 3.25
CA PHE A 169 0.47 -26.96 4.08
C PHE A 169 1.18 -27.18 5.43
N SER A 170 2.40 -26.68 5.58
CA SER A 170 3.09 -26.63 6.87
C SER A 170 2.79 -25.28 7.56
N MET A 171 1.64 -25.23 8.22
CA MET A 171 1.12 -24.02 8.89
C MET A 171 1.87 -23.64 10.17
N GLU A 172 2.57 -24.58 10.82
CA GLU A 172 2.99 -24.40 12.22
C GLU A 172 4.07 -23.32 12.41
N LYS A 173 5.01 -23.19 11.47
CA LYS A 173 6.17 -22.29 11.66
C LYS A 173 5.84 -20.80 11.50
N TYR A 174 4.76 -20.47 10.79
CA TYR A 174 4.36 -19.08 10.47
C TYR A 174 2.92 -18.74 10.88
N LYS A 175 2.29 -19.59 11.70
CA LYS A 175 0.86 -19.53 12.04
C LYS A 175 0.41 -18.15 12.54
N ILE A 176 1.16 -17.57 13.48
CA ILE A 176 0.86 -16.24 14.04
C ILE A 176 0.86 -15.17 12.95
N LEU A 177 1.81 -15.21 12.03
CA LEU A 177 1.90 -14.17 11.01
C LEU A 177 0.81 -14.33 9.95
N ILE A 178 0.44 -15.56 9.64
CA ILE A 178 -0.69 -15.87 8.76
C ILE A 178 -1.99 -15.32 9.35
N TYR A 179 -2.23 -15.47 10.66
CA TYR A 179 -3.41 -14.88 11.30
C TYR A 179 -3.41 -13.35 11.27
N MET A 180 -2.27 -12.70 11.50
CA MET A 180 -2.16 -11.24 11.39
C MET A 180 -2.47 -10.75 9.97
N ASN A 181 -2.02 -11.47 8.95
CA ASN A 181 -2.32 -11.17 7.54
C ASN A 181 -3.81 -11.37 7.21
N MET A 182 -4.43 -12.42 7.73
CA MET A 182 -5.86 -12.67 7.51
C MET A 182 -6.72 -11.56 8.15
N LEU A 183 -6.35 -11.10 9.34
CA LEU A 183 -7.01 -9.98 10.01
C LEU A 183 -6.89 -8.69 9.19
N SER A 184 -5.72 -8.40 8.61
CA SER A 184 -5.55 -7.22 7.75
C SER A 184 -6.33 -7.29 6.43
N MET A 185 -6.77 -8.47 5.98
CA MET A 185 -7.61 -8.58 4.79
C MET A 185 -9.11 -8.50 5.10
N ILE A 186 -9.54 -9.13 6.19
CA ILE A 186 -10.98 -9.17 6.57
C ILE A 186 -11.46 -7.82 7.11
N SER A 187 -10.55 -7.03 7.69
CA SER A 187 -10.89 -5.77 8.34
C SER A 187 -11.54 -4.74 7.43
N LEU A 188 -11.32 -4.79 6.11
CA LEU A 188 -12.01 -3.89 5.20
C LEU A 188 -13.52 -4.16 5.14
N ILE A 189 -13.90 -5.44 5.11
CA ILE A 189 -15.31 -5.86 5.14
C ILE A 189 -15.96 -5.34 6.41
N ILE A 190 -15.29 -5.51 7.56
CA ILE A 190 -15.78 -5.04 8.86
C ILE A 190 -15.96 -3.52 8.88
N ILE A 191 -14.99 -2.76 8.34
CA ILE A 191 -15.05 -1.30 8.36
C ILE A 191 -16.10 -0.77 7.37
N SER A 192 -16.31 -1.43 6.22
CA SER A 192 -17.34 -1.02 5.27
C SER A 192 -18.75 -1.04 5.87
N PHE A 193 -19.03 -1.95 6.81
CA PHE A 193 -20.29 -1.97 7.55
C PHE A 193 -20.48 -0.81 8.53
N PHE A 194 -19.41 -0.10 8.93
CA PHE A 194 -19.51 1.09 9.77
C PHE A 194 -19.75 2.38 8.98
N PHE A 195 -19.50 2.36 7.66
CA PHE A 195 -19.72 3.51 6.77
C PHE A 195 -21.05 3.46 5.99
N ILE A 196 -21.77 2.34 6.09
CA ILE A 196 -23.15 2.14 5.60
C ILE A 196 -24.09 2.34 6.79
#